data_AF-A0A7C2IM72-F1
#
_entry.id   AF-A0A7C2IM72-F1
#
_cell.length_a   1.000
_cell.length_b   1.000
_cell.length_c   1.000
_cell.angle_alpha   90.00
_cell.angle_beta   90.00
_cell.angle_gamma   90.00
#
_symmetry.space_group_name_H-M   'P 1'
#
loop_
_entity.id
_entity.type
_entity.pdbx_description
1 polymer ?
#
loop_
_entity_poly.entity_id
_entity_poly.type
_entity_poly.pdbx_seq_one_letter_code
_entity_poly.pdbx_strand_id
1 'polypeptide(L)' 'RIVFGTTVLLTDLESEEEKTYQIVGDDEADIKLGKVSVNSPIARALIGKVEGDVAEVMAPGGIREYEVLEVRYI' A
#
# COMPACT_ATOMS: atom_id res chain seq x y z
N ARG A 1 -0.19 -1.65 -12.22
CA ARG A 1 -0.54 -0.29 -11.76
C ARG A 1 -1.57 -0.41 -10.65
N ILE A 2 -1.23 0.12 -9.48
CA ILE A 2 -2.07 0.13 -8.29
C ILE A 2 -3.24 1.10 -8.50
N VAL A 3 -4.46 0.63 -8.30
CA VAL A 3 -5.70 1.39 -8.42
C VAL A 3 -6.69 0.95 -7.34
N PHE A 4 -7.84 1.61 -7.25
CA PHE A 4 -8.91 1.16 -6.37
C PHE A 4 -9.30 -0.30 -6.67
N GLY A 5 -9.45 -1.11 -5.62
CA GLY A 5 -9.82 -2.53 -5.69
C GLY A 5 -8.64 -3.50 -5.80
N THR A 6 -7.42 -3.03 -6.07
CA THR A 6 -6.25 -3.92 -6.19
C THR A 6 -5.69 -4.33 -4.84
N THR A 7 -5.16 -5.55 -4.78
CA THR A 7 -4.38 -6.06 -3.64
C THR A 7 -2.91 -5.99 -3.99
N VAL A 8 -2.11 -5.38 -3.13
CA VAL A 8 -0.69 -5.12 -3.34
C VAL A 8 0.13 -5.77 -2.23
N LEU A 9 1.20 -6.43 -2.62
CA LEU A 9 2.24 -6.92 -1.71
C LEU A 9 3.37 -5.89 -1.69
N LEU A 10 3.70 -5.42 -0.50
CA LEU A 10 4.74 -4.44 -0.27
C LEU A 10 5.80 -5.05 0.65
N THR A 11 7.04 -4.61 0.53
CA THR A 11 8.07 -4.84 1.55
C THR A 11 8.55 -3.50 2.11
N ASP A 12 8.67 -3.43 3.43
CA ASP A 12 9.27 -2.29 4.12
C ASP A 12 10.78 -2.35 3.93
N LEU A 13 11.38 -1.33 3.29
CA LEU A 13 12.82 -1.34 3.00
C LEU A 13 13.69 -1.13 4.25
N GLU A 14 13.12 -0.64 5.37
CA GLU A 14 13.86 -0.50 6.62
C GLU A 14 13.81 -1.79 7.46
N SER A 15 12.63 -2.44 7.55
CA SER A 15 12.46 -3.63 8.41
C SER A 15 12.49 -4.97 7.67
N GLU A 16 12.53 -4.97 6.34
CA GLU A 16 12.40 -6.15 5.47
C GLU A 16 11.08 -6.92 5.70
N GLU A 17 10.07 -6.29 6.32
CA GLU A 17 8.78 -6.91 6.58
C GLU A 17 7.84 -6.78 5.39
N GLU A 18 7.30 -7.92 4.95
CA GLU A 18 6.26 -7.95 3.92
C GLU A 18 4.88 -7.61 4.49
N LYS A 19 4.13 -6.77 3.77
CA LYS A 19 2.77 -6.37 4.10
C LYS A 19 1.88 -6.44 2.87
N THR A 20 0.73 -7.07 3.04
CA THR A 20 -0.31 -7.13 2.00
C THR A 20 -1.41 -6.12 2.32
N TYR A 21 -1.72 -5.25 1.37
CA TYR A 21 -2.81 -4.29 1.50
C TYR A 21 -3.77 -4.35 0.31
N GLN A 22 -5.06 -4.20 0.57
CA GLN A 22 -6.07 -4.01 -0.46
C GLN A 22 -6.57 -2.56 -0.42
N ILE A 23 -6.53 -1.88 -1.57
CA ILE A 23 -7.02 -0.51 -1.69
C ILE A 23 -8.54 -0.55 -1.85
N VAL A 24 -9.27 -0.03 -0.86
CA VAL A 24 -10.73 -0.04 -0.79
C VAL A 24 -11.29 1.35 -0.48
N GLY A 25 -12.62 1.48 -0.38
CA GLY A 25 -13.28 2.72 0.03
C GLY A 25 -13.16 2.97 1.54
N ASP A 26 -13.57 4.14 1.99
CA ASP A 26 -13.58 4.47 3.42
C ASP A 26 -14.52 3.55 4.22
N ASP A 27 -15.66 3.18 3.63
CA ASP A 27 -16.66 2.33 4.28
C ASP A 27 -16.18 0.88 4.47
N GLU A 28 -15.30 0.36 3.60
CA GLU A 28 -14.76 -0.99 3.69
C GLU A 28 -13.37 -1.08 4.35
N ALA A 29 -12.77 0.05 4.72
CA ALA A 29 -11.41 0.11 5.24
C ALA A 29 -11.32 -0.55 6.63
N ASP A 30 -10.45 -1.56 6.74
CA ASP A 30 -10.14 -2.25 7.99
C ASP A 30 -8.67 -2.71 7.98
N ILE A 31 -7.83 -1.99 8.71
CA ILE A 31 -6.38 -2.26 8.79
C ILE A 31 -6.08 -3.66 9.34
N LYS A 32 -6.95 -4.22 10.18
CA LYS A 32 -6.76 -5.58 10.74
C LYS A 32 -6.93 -6.65 9.68
N LEU A 33 -7.69 -6.35 8.63
CA LEU A 33 -7.91 -7.21 7.47
C LEU A 33 -6.98 -6.85 6.31
N GLY A 34 -6.01 -5.94 6.51
CA GLY A 34 -5.17 -5.42 5.44
C GLY A 34 -5.94 -4.56 4.43
N LYS A 35 -7.14 -4.09 4.75
CA LYS A 35 -7.93 -3.22 3.88
C LYS A 35 -7.66 -1.77 4.21
N VAL A 36 -7.21 -1.03 3.21
CA VAL A 36 -6.76 0.34 3.37
C VAL A 36 -7.60 1.26 2.50
N SER A 37 -8.14 2.31 3.11
CA SER A 37 -8.87 3.34 2.38
C SER A 37 -7.96 4.00 1.34
N VAL A 38 -8.52 4.22 0.15
CA VAL A 38 -7.92 5.04 -0.93
C VAL A 38 -7.56 6.46 -0.48
N ASN A 39 -8.18 6.97 0.60
CA ASN A 39 -7.90 8.28 1.17
C ASN A 39 -6.75 8.29 2.17
N SER A 40 -6.23 7.13 2.57
CA SER A 40 -5.10 7.03 3.50
C SER A 40 -3.78 7.51 2.86
N PRO A 41 -2.81 7.99 3.67
CA PRO A 41 -1.49 8.39 3.17
C PRO A 41 -0.77 7.28 2.41
N ILE A 42 -0.84 6.04 2.90
CA ILE A 42 -0.19 4.90 2.26
C ILE A 42 -0.83 4.56 0.91
N ALA A 43 -2.17 4.54 0.81
CA ALA A 43 -2.83 4.31 -0.47
C ALA A 43 -2.48 5.40 -1.48
N ARG A 44 -2.49 6.67 -1.07
CA ARG A 44 -2.14 7.80 -1.94
C ARG A 44 -0.71 7.72 -2.49
N ALA A 45 0.25 7.25 -1.68
CA ALA A 45 1.63 7.05 -2.12
C ALA A 45 1.76 5.89 -3.13
N LEU A 46 0.87 4.91 -3.05
CA LEU A 46 0.89 3.71 -3.89
C LEU A 46 0.10 3.87 -5.19
N ILE A 47 -0.98 4.66 -5.21
CA ILE A 47 -1.83 4.83 -6.39
C ILE A 47 -0.99 5.26 -7.61
N GLY A 48 -1.13 4.52 -8.71
CA GLY A 48 -0.43 4.78 -9.96
C GLY A 48 0.93 4.08 -10.11
N LYS A 49 1.54 3.61 -9.01
CA LYS A 49 2.78 2.82 -9.01
C LYS A 49 2.59 1.43 -9.61
N VAL A 50 3.67 0.78 -10.00
CA VAL A 50 3.69 -0.59 -10.56
C VAL A 50 4.63 -1.50 -9.76
N GLU A 51 4.63 -2.79 -10.06
CA GLU A 51 5.59 -3.75 -9.48
C GLU A 51 7.02 -3.30 -9.76
N GLY A 52 7.89 -3.37 -8.75
CA GLY A 52 9.26 -2.87 -8.76
C GLY A 52 9.41 -1.38 -8.46
N ASP A 53 8.32 -0.62 -8.31
CA ASP A 53 8.42 0.77 -7.86
C ASP A 53 8.59 0.86 -6.35
N VAL A 54 9.28 1.92 -5.91
CA VAL A 54 9.35 2.34 -4.50
C VAL A 54 8.35 3.47 -4.24
N ALA A 55 7.64 3.38 -3.13
CA ALA A 55 6.68 4.37 -2.64
C ALA A 55 7.12 4.91 -1.26
N GLU A 56 7.20 6.24 -1.17
CA GLU A 56 7.49 6.95 0.08
C GLU A 56 6.18 7.29 0.79
N VAL A 57 6.01 6.76 2.00
CA VAL A 57 4.80 6.91 2.81
C VAL A 57 5.13 7.75 4.03
N MET A 58 4.44 8.87 4.17
CA MET A 58 4.56 9.71 5.37
C MET A 58 3.81 9.07 6.54
N ALA A 59 4.54 8.52 7.50
CA ALA A 59 4.01 8.00 8.76
C ALA A 59 4.31 8.99 9.91
N PRO A 60 3.60 8.92 11.04
CA PRO A 60 3.86 9.79 12.19
C PRO A 60 5.29 9.69 12.75
N GLY A 61 5.99 8.58 12.51
CA GLY A 61 7.38 8.36 12.94
C GLY A 61 8.45 8.78 11.93
N GLY A 62 8.05 9.27 10.74
CA GLY A 62 8.98 9.59 9.65
C GLY A 62 8.48 9.10 8.29
N ILE A 63 9.30 9.31 7.27
CA ILE A 63 9.07 8.75 5.92
C ILE A 63 9.46 7.28 5.97
N ARG A 64 8.55 6.40 5.54
CA ARG A 64 8.84 4.98 5.32
C ARG A 64 8.83 4.67 3.84
N GLU A 65 9.81 3.89 3.40
CA GLU A 65 9.92 3.46 2.00
C GLU A 65 9.41 2.03 1.86
N TYR A 66 8.49 1.83 0.91
CA TYR A 66 7.95 0.53 0.59
C TYR A 66 8.22 0.19 -0.87
N GLU A 67 8.74 -1.00 -1.13
CA GLU A 67 8.86 -1.52 -2.49
C GLU A 67 7.63 -2.37 -2.84
N VAL A 68 7.07 -2.14 -4.03
CA VAL A 68 5.92 -2.89 -4.54
C VAL A 68 6.41 -4.21 -5.15
N LEU A 69 6.18 -5.31 -4.45
CA LEU A 69 6.57 -6.64 -4.91
C LEU A 69 5.59 -7.22 -5.92
N GLU A 70 4.28 -7.07 -5.68
CA GLU A 70 3.25 -7.66 -6.52
C GLU A 70 1.96 -6.81 -6.51
N VAL A 71 1.29 -6.71 -7.66
CA VAL A 71 -0.02 -6.06 -7.80
C VAL A 71 -1.01 -7.04 -8.39
N ARG A 72 -1.92 -7.52 -7.55
CA ARG A 72 -3.00 -8.44 -7.92
C ARG A 72 -4.29 -7.67 -8.23
N TYR A 73 -4.89 -7.99 -9.37
CA TYR A 73 -6.21 -7.54 -9.77
C TYR A 73 -7.19 -8.68 -9.51
N ILE A 74 -8.30 -8.38 -8.84
CA ILE A 74 -9.41 -9.33 -8.62
C ILE A 74 -10.52 -8.98 -9.60
#